data_AF-A0A9E1ZC94-F1
#
_entry.id   AF-A0A9E1ZC94-F1
#
_cell.length_a   1.000
_cell.length_b   1.000
_cell.length_c   1.000
_cell.angle_alpha   90.00
_cell.angle_beta   90.00
_cell.angle_gamma   90.00
#
_symmetry.space_group_name_H-M   'P 1'
#
loop_
_entity.id
_entity.type
_entity.pdbx_description
1 polymer ?
#
loop_
_entity_poly.entity_id
_entity_poly.type
_entity_poly.pdbx_seq_one_letter_code
_entity_poly.pdbx_strand_id
1 'polypeptide(L)'
;MDYPFEIKVGEKVFPVEYESSLKGTSSVRLKKGVIKMKLSRFIIGRGREEMIEKFLKWAEKKISKMSTDSFIEPDYVDGGRIVTHNKIYDLRIIDRDGRKNNRTIVDGGVVEVFISGDSHDLVKELVEKAIVKDQINYLREVVSELNDLYFRERYNLVRFKRTTGRFGS
;
A
#
# COMPACT_ATOMS: atom_id res chain seq x y z
N MET A 1 28.78 13.93 10.69
CA MET A 1 28.69 12.47 10.69
C MET A 1 28.00 12.06 9.42
N ASP A 2 28.66 11.21 8.64
CA ASP A 2 28.11 10.67 7.40
C ASP A 2 27.18 9.52 7.73
N TYR A 3 25.89 9.71 7.45
CA TYR A 3 24.90 8.65 7.59
C TYR A 3 25.05 7.65 6.44
N PRO A 4 24.77 6.35 6.65
CA PRO A 4 24.96 5.34 5.62
C PRO A 4 24.04 5.62 4.42
N PHE A 5 24.63 5.76 3.24
CA PHE A 5 23.90 5.96 1.98
C PHE A 5 23.33 4.65 1.41
N GLU A 6 23.67 3.50 2.01
CA GLU A 6 23.23 2.17 1.59
C GLU A 6 23.09 1.23 2.79
N ILE A 7 22.15 0.28 2.71
CA ILE A 7 22.03 -0.85 3.63
C ILE A 7 22.27 -2.14 2.84
N LYS A 8 23.13 -3.03 3.36
CA LYS A 8 23.35 -4.37 2.81
C LYS A 8 22.59 -5.39 3.66
N VAL A 9 21.75 -6.20 3.02
CA VAL A 9 21.06 -7.33 3.68
C VAL A 9 21.27 -8.56 2.82
N GLY A 10 22.10 -9.49 3.30
CA GLY A 10 22.60 -10.60 2.50
C GLY A 10 23.43 -10.08 1.31
N GLU A 11 23.09 -10.52 0.09
CA GLU A 11 23.74 -10.09 -1.15
C GLU A 11 23.12 -8.83 -1.78
N LYS A 12 21.97 -8.35 -1.25
CA LYS A 12 21.23 -7.21 -1.82
C LYS A 12 21.64 -5.89 -1.17
N VAL A 13 21.83 -4.86 -2.00
CA VAL A 13 22.17 -3.49 -1.58
C VAL A 13 20.97 -2.58 -1.84
N PHE A 14 20.57 -1.82 -0.82
CA PHE A 14 19.46 -0.87 -0.88
C PHE A 14 19.95 0.56 -0.61
N PRO A 15 19.80 1.51 -1.56
CA PRO A 15 20.17 2.90 -1.32
C PRO A 15 19.25 3.57 -0.29
N VAL A 16 19.82 4.49 0.49
CA VAL A 16 19.15 5.29 1.52
C VAL A 16 19.15 6.75 1.10
N GLU A 17 17.96 7.31 0.96
CA GLU A 17 17.75 8.72 0.68
C GLU A 17 17.23 9.44 1.93
N TYR A 18 17.94 10.50 2.32
CA TYR A 18 17.56 11.36 3.44
C TYR A 18 16.85 12.62 2.93
N GLU A 19 15.63 12.83 3.38
CA GLU A 19 14.84 14.03 3.09
C GLU A 19 14.55 14.80 4.39
N SER A 20 14.69 16.12 4.38
CA SER A 20 14.26 16.95 5.51
C SER A 20 12.76 17.18 5.47
N SER A 21 12.10 17.05 6.61
CA SER A 21 10.67 17.32 6.78
C SER A 21 10.48 18.62 7.53
N LEU A 22 9.66 19.52 6.95
CA LEU A 22 9.18 20.73 7.63
C LEU A 22 8.15 20.43 8.72
N LYS A 23 7.63 19.19 8.77
CA LYS A 23 6.67 18.73 9.77
C LYS A 23 7.42 18.15 10.97
N GLY A 24 6.82 18.24 12.15
CA GLY A 24 7.38 17.70 13.41
C GLY A 24 7.57 16.17 13.43
N THR A 25 7.16 15.46 12.37
CA THR A 25 7.22 14.01 12.28
C THR A 25 8.33 13.54 11.33
N SER A 26 8.97 12.46 11.73
CA SER A 26 9.93 11.70 10.92
C SER A 26 9.32 10.37 10.50
N SER A 27 9.74 9.83 9.35
CA SER A 27 9.22 8.57 8.84
C SER A 27 10.23 7.84 7.96
N VAL A 28 10.23 6.52 7.99
CA VAL A 28 11.00 5.65 7.07
C VAL A 28 10.05 4.87 6.17
N ARG A 29 10.42 4.71 4.89
CA ARG A 29 9.65 3.93 3.91
C ARG A 29 10.60 3.21 2.93
N LEU A 30 10.24 2.01 2.52
CA LEU A 30 10.88 1.31 1.40
C LEU A 30 9.99 1.47 0.16
N LYS A 31 10.52 2.07 -0.92
CA LYS A 31 9.78 2.29 -2.17
C LYS A 31 10.70 2.01 -3.36
N LYS A 32 10.29 1.08 -4.23
CA LYS A 32 11.04 0.69 -5.45
C LYS A 32 12.52 0.33 -5.17
N GLY A 33 12.79 -0.39 -4.07
CA GLY A 33 14.16 -0.73 -3.68
C GLY A 33 14.96 0.40 -3.02
N VAL A 34 14.37 1.57 -2.79
CA VAL A 34 15.03 2.71 -2.13
C VAL A 34 14.42 2.94 -0.74
N ILE A 35 15.27 3.08 0.27
CA ILE A 35 14.87 3.44 1.63
C ILE A 35 14.83 4.96 1.73
N LYS A 36 13.63 5.53 1.81
CA LYS A 36 13.43 6.97 2.01
C LYS A 36 13.22 7.27 3.48
N MET A 37 14.16 7.99 4.09
CA MET A 37 14.10 8.48 5.46
C MET A 37 13.79 9.98 5.46
N LYS A 38 12.58 10.33 5.90
CA LYS A 38 12.20 11.72 6.18
C LYS A 38 12.50 12.03 7.63
N LEU A 39 13.37 13.00 7.88
CA LEU A 39 13.74 13.43 9.23
C LEU A 39 13.18 14.84 9.50
N SER A 40 12.46 14.98 10.60
CA SER A 40 12.00 16.27 11.11
C SER A 40 13.20 17.18 11.38
N ARG A 41 13.16 18.41 10.86
CA ARG A 41 14.20 19.42 11.13
C ARG A 41 14.31 19.83 12.60
N PHE A 42 13.27 19.55 13.39
CA PHE A 42 13.21 19.87 14.81
C PHE A 42 13.93 18.84 15.68
N ILE A 43 14.37 17.72 15.10
CA ILE A 43 15.11 16.67 15.78
C ILE A 43 16.59 16.84 15.43
N ILE A 44 17.38 17.24 16.41
CA ILE A 44 18.79 17.60 16.28
C ILE A 44 19.66 16.81 17.28
N GLY A 45 20.96 16.73 16.98
CA GLY A 45 21.95 16.05 17.80
C GLY A 45 21.59 14.58 18.06
N ARG A 46 21.73 14.15 19.33
CA ARG A 46 21.52 12.76 19.76
C ARG A 46 20.13 12.21 19.41
N GLY A 47 19.07 13.01 19.50
CA GLY A 47 17.72 12.56 19.14
C GLY A 47 17.57 12.20 17.66
N ARG A 48 18.38 12.83 16.80
CA ARG A 48 18.42 12.52 15.37
C ARG A 48 19.13 11.20 15.10
N GLU A 49 20.24 10.96 15.78
CA GLU A 49 21.02 9.73 15.68
C GLU A 49 20.20 8.52 16.13
N GLU A 50 19.57 8.60 17.31
CA GLU A 50 18.70 7.53 17.83
C GLU A 50 17.54 7.22 16.88
N MET A 51 17.01 8.24 16.19
CA MET A 51 15.93 8.06 15.23
C MET A 51 16.39 7.39 13.93
N ILE A 52 17.55 7.78 13.43
CA ILE A 52 18.16 7.14 12.25
C ILE A 52 18.45 5.68 12.56
N GLU A 53 19.03 5.38 13.73
CA GLU A 53 19.31 4.00 14.14
C GLU A 53 18.02 3.15 14.21
N LYS A 54 16.95 3.70 14.80
CA LYS A 54 15.63 3.05 14.82
C LYS A 54 15.10 2.77 13.41
N PHE A 55 15.28 3.71 12.49
CA PHE A 55 14.82 3.57 11.11
C PHE A 55 15.66 2.56 10.31
N LEU A 56 16.97 2.49 10.54
CA LEU A 56 17.86 1.49 9.93
C LEU A 56 17.46 0.09 10.39
N LYS A 57 17.29 -0.12 11.71
CA LYS A 57 16.82 -1.41 12.27
C LYS A 57 15.46 -1.83 11.73
N TRP A 58 14.54 -0.87 11.56
CA TRP A 58 13.25 -1.13 10.93
C TRP A 58 13.41 -1.57 9.47
N ALA A 59 14.27 -0.89 8.71
CA ALA A 59 14.49 -1.20 7.30
C ALA A 59 15.12 -2.60 7.13
N GLU A 60 16.15 -2.92 7.91
CA GLU A 60 16.76 -4.26 7.95
C GLU A 60 15.73 -5.35 8.25
N LYS A 61 14.89 -5.15 9.28
CA LYS A 61 13.83 -6.10 9.65
C LYS A 61 12.76 -6.24 8.55
N LYS A 62 12.47 -5.17 7.83
CA LYS A 62 11.49 -5.21 6.73
C LYS A 62 12.05 -5.94 5.51
N ILE A 63 13.32 -5.70 5.19
CA ILE A 63 14.01 -6.33 4.06
C ILE A 63 14.25 -7.82 4.33
N SER A 64 14.67 -8.21 5.54
CA SER A 64 14.90 -9.61 5.88
C SER A 64 13.62 -10.46 5.87
N LYS A 65 12.46 -9.82 6.05
CA LYS A 65 11.13 -10.45 5.92
C LYS A 65 10.60 -10.48 4.50
N MET A 66 11.19 -9.73 3.57
CA MET A 66 10.87 -9.84 2.15
C MET A 66 11.53 -11.11 1.60
N SER A 67 10.94 -12.27 1.88
CA SER A 67 11.23 -13.48 1.11
C SER A 67 10.84 -13.26 -0.35
N THR A 68 11.65 -13.78 -1.25
CA THR A 68 11.62 -13.59 -2.70
C THR A 68 10.27 -13.93 -3.37
N ASP A 69 9.37 -14.62 -2.68
CA ASP A 69 8.10 -15.14 -3.22
C ASP A 69 6.82 -14.34 -2.86
N SER A 70 6.90 -13.24 -2.11
CA SER A 70 5.68 -12.62 -1.55
C SER A 70 5.07 -11.48 -2.35
N PHE A 71 5.68 -11.08 -3.47
CA PHE A 71 5.14 -10.02 -4.33
C PHE A 71 4.70 -10.58 -5.67
N ILE A 72 3.50 -11.17 -5.69
CA ILE A 72 2.77 -11.38 -6.94
C ILE A 72 2.39 -9.97 -7.43
N GLU A 73 3.09 -9.49 -8.46
CA GLU A 73 2.67 -8.24 -9.09
C GLU A 73 1.26 -8.45 -9.67
N PRO A 74 0.30 -7.57 -9.35
CA PRO A 74 -1.06 -7.73 -9.84
C PRO A 74 -1.09 -7.62 -11.35
N ASP A 75 -1.68 -8.63 -11.98
CA ASP A 75 -1.84 -8.70 -13.43
C ASP A 75 -3.17 -8.05 -13.82
N TYR A 76 -3.10 -6.91 -14.53
CA TYR A 76 -4.27 -6.10 -14.92
C TYR A 76 -4.75 -6.40 -16.33
N VAL A 77 -4.62 -7.66 -16.75
CA VAL A 77 -5.15 -8.18 -18.02
C VAL A 77 -6.42 -8.99 -17.77
N ASP A 78 -7.20 -9.24 -18.82
CA ASP A 78 -8.38 -10.09 -18.69
C ASP A 78 -8.00 -11.52 -18.26
N GLY A 79 -8.73 -12.08 -17.29
CA GLY A 79 -8.36 -13.34 -16.62
C GLY A 79 -7.19 -13.22 -15.63
N GLY A 80 -6.62 -12.02 -15.45
CA GLY A 80 -5.55 -11.75 -14.51
C GLY A 80 -5.97 -11.96 -13.06
N ARG A 81 -4.99 -12.18 -12.19
CA ARG A 81 -5.21 -12.35 -10.75
C ARG A 81 -4.52 -11.26 -9.95
N ILE A 82 -5.27 -10.72 -8.99
CA ILE A 82 -4.79 -9.68 -8.08
C ILE A 82 -4.90 -10.21 -6.67
N VAL A 83 -3.75 -10.39 -6.03
CA VAL A 83 -3.65 -10.93 -4.68
C VAL A 83 -3.46 -9.79 -3.70
N THR A 84 -4.38 -9.64 -2.75
CA THR A 84 -4.20 -8.81 -1.56
C THR A 84 -3.87 -9.67 -0.35
N HIS A 85 -3.55 -9.05 0.78
CA HIS A 85 -3.19 -9.77 2.01
C HIS A 85 -4.29 -10.74 2.52
N ASN A 86 -5.55 -10.41 2.27
CA ASN A 86 -6.72 -11.11 2.81
C ASN A 86 -7.65 -11.70 1.75
N LYS A 87 -7.44 -11.42 0.45
CA LYS A 87 -8.36 -11.83 -0.61
C LYS A 87 -7.64 -11.95 -1.95
N ILE A 88 -8.11 -12.88 -2.78
CA ILE A 88 -7.68 -13.03 -4.18
C ILE A 88 -8.82 -12.52 -5.05
N TYR A 89 -8.48 -11.73 -6.06
CA TYR A 89 -9.41 -11.18 -7.03
C TYR A 89 -9.09 -11.72 -8.43
N ASP A 90 -10.06 -12.36 -9.08
CA ASP A 90 -9.99 -12.67 -10.51
C ASP A 90 -10.54 -11.48 -11.31
N LEU A 91 -9.79 -11.02 -12.31
CA LEU A 91 -10.16 -9.88 -13.14
C LEU A 91 -10.90 -10.36 -14.40
N ARG A 92 -12.04 -9.74 -14.68
CA ARG A 92 -12.78 -9.93 -15.93
C ARG A 92 -13.02 -8.59 -16.61
N ILE A 93 -12.47 -8.41 -17.80
CA ILE A 93 -12.66 -7.21 -18.62
C ILE A 93 -13.77 -7.49 -19.63
N ILE A 94 -14.83 -6.68 -19.59
CA ILE A 94 -15.99 -6.83 -20.45
C ILE A 94 -16.06 -5.59 -21.32
N ASP A 95 -15.70 -5.76 -22.61
CA ASP A 95 -15.88 -4.69 -23.59
C ASP A 95 -17.38 -4.48 -23.85
N ARG A 96 -17.84 -3.25 -23.62
CA ARG A 96 -19.20 -2.85 -23.94
C ARG A 96 -19.18 -1.90 -25.12
N ASP A 97 -19.48 -2.46 -26.27
CA ASP A 97 -19.69 -1.71 -27.48
C ASP A 97 -20.84 -0.70 -27.28
N GLY A 98 -20.55 0.58 -27.50
CA GLY A 98 -21.55 1.66 -27.53
C GLY A 98 -22.02 2.26 -26.20
N ARG A 99 -21.49 1.87 -25.02
CA ARG A 99 -21.86 2.54 -23.73
C ARG A 99 -20.75 3.46 -23.20
N LYS A 100 -21.03 4.76 -23.11
CA LYS A 100 -20.07 5.80 -22.66
C LYS A 100 -19.54 5.70 -21.21
N ASN A 101 -20.11 4.84 -20.36
CA ASN A 101 -19.82 4.86 -18.92
C ASN A 101 -19.07 3.61 -18.47
N ASN A 102 -17.81 3.82 -18.06
CA ASN A 102 -16.99 2.81 -17.42
C ASN A 102 -17.58 2.43 -16.05
N ARG A 103 -17.61 1.15 -15.72
CA ARG A 103 -18.14 0.65 -14.44
C ARG A 103 -17.31 -0.50 -13.92
N THR A 104 -17.19 -0.61 -12.60
CA THR A 104 -16.60 -1.75 -11.91
C THR A 104 -17.61 -2.41 -10.98
N ILE A 105 -17.62 -3.74 -10.94
CA ILE A 105 -18.39 -4.54 -9.99
C ILE A 105 -17.41 -5.45 -9.26
N VAL A 106 -17.56 -5.59 -7.95
CA VAL A 106 -16.80 -6.55 -7.14
C VAL A 106 -17.81 -7.49 -6.50
N ASP A 107 -17.71 -8.77 -6.79
CA ASP A 107 -18.60 -9.80 -6.24
C ASP A 107 -17.82 -11.08 -5.95
N GLY A 108 -17.88 -11.58 -4.70
CA GLY A 108 -17.33 -12.89 -4.32
C GLY A 108 -15.84 -13.13 -4.54
N GLY A 109 -15.06 -12.14 -5.01
CA GLY A 109 -13.66 -12.34 -5.45
C GLY A 109 -13.46 -12.15 -6.96
N VAL A 110 -14.48 -11.76 -7.72
CA VAL A 110 -14.35 -11.36 -9.12
C VAL A 110 -14.48 -9.84 -9.22
N VAL A 111 -13.57 -9.21 -9.94
CA VAL A 111 -13.65 -7.79 -10.33
C VAL A 111 -14.03 -7.72 -11.79
N GLU A 112 -15.27 -7.33 -12.07
CA GLU A 112 -15.73 -7.11 -13.44
C GLU A 112 -15.56 -5.64 -13.82
N VAL A 113 -14.81 -5.40 -14.90
CA VAL A 113 -14.50 -4.08 -15.42
C VAL A 113 -15.19 -3.92 -16.76
N PHE A 114 -16.19 -3.04 -16.80
CA PHE A 114 -16.87 -2.65 -18.03
C PHE A 114 -16.22 -1.38 -18.56
N ILE A 115 -15.56 -1.47 -19.71
CA ILE A 115 -14.92 -0.34 -20.40
C ILE A 115 -15.31 -0.34 -21.87
N SER A 116 -15.12 0.80 -22.53
CA SER A 116 -15.19 0.91 -23.99
C SER A 116 -13.79 1.17 -24.52
N GLY A 117 -13.30 0.28 -25.37
CA GLY A 117 -11.95 0.31 -25.90
C GLY A 117 -10.90 -0.28 -24.94
N ASP A 118 -9.67 -0.44 -25.45
CA ASP A 118 -8.58 -1.08 -24.71
C ASP A 118 -7.62 -0.04 -24.15
N SER A 119 -7.70 0.22 -22.83
CA SER A 119 -6.78 1.10 -22.12
C SER A 119 -6.35 0.46 -20.81
N HIS A 120 -5.17 -0.15 -20.83
CA HIS A 120 -4.58 -0.83 -19.68
C HIS A 120 -4.46 0.08 -18.44
N ASP A 121 -4.08 1.35 -18.62
CA ASP A 121 -3.97 2.31 -17.50
C ASP A 121 -5.32 2.60 -16.84
N LEU A 122 -6.38 2.69 -17.65
CA LEU A 122 -7.74 2.90 -17.17
C LEU A 122 -8.27 1.66 -16.44
N VAL A 123 -8.03 0.46 -16.97
CA VAL A 123 -8.36 -0.81 -16.29
C VAL A 123 -7.72 -0.83 -14.92
N LYS A 124 -6.42 -0.58 -14.86
CA LYS A 124 -5.67 -0.53 -13.60
C LYS A 124 -6.28 0.46 -12.61
N GLU A 125 -6.55 1.69 -13.02
CA GLU A 125 -7.13 2.70 -12.13
C GLU A 125 -8.49 2.26 -11.56
N LEU A 126 -9.35 1.72 -12.43
CA LEU A 126 -10.69 1.26 -12.08
C LEU A 126 -10.65 0.08 -11.12
N VAL A 127 -9.81 -0.91 -11.40
CA VAL A 127 -9.61 -2.10 -10.57
C VAL A 127 -9.04 -1.72 -9.21
N GLU A 128 -7.99 -0.91 -9.16
CA GLU A 128 -7.43 -0.42 -7.91
C GLU A 128 -8.52 0.29 -7.08
N LYS A 129 -9.30 1.18 -7.69
CA LYS A 129 -10.39 1.88 -7.00
C LYS A 129 -11.45 0.92 -6.44
N ALA A 130 -11.79 -0.13 -7.19
CA ALA A 130 -12.76 -1.14 -6.78
C ALA A 130 -12.24 -1.96 -5.58
N ILE A 131 -10.99 -2.43 -5.65
CA ILE A 131 -10.33 -3.18 -4.58
C ILE A 131 -10.18 -2.33 -3.32
N VAL A 132 -9.78 -1.05 -3.42
CA VAL A 132 -9.72 -0.15 -2.24
C VAL A 132 -11.09 -0.08 -1.56
N LYS A 133 -12.16 0.08 -2.34
CA LYS A 133 -13.50 0.24 -1.79
C LYS A 133 -13.95 -1.03 -1.04
N ASP A 134 -13.71 -2.21 -1.62
CA ASP A 134 -14.00 -3.50 -1.00
C ASP A 134 -13.24 -3.65 0.33
N GLN A 135 -11.94 -3.38 0.33
CA GLN A 135 -11.08 -3.48 1.52
C GLN A 135 -11.47 -2.47 2.62
N ILE A 136 -11.88 -1.25 2.25
CA ILE A 136 -12.40 -0.27 3.20
C ILE A 136 -13.70 -0.75 3.83
N ASN A 137 -14.59 -1.37 3.06
CA ASN A 137 -15.84 -1.91 3.60
C ASN A 137 -15.56 -3.04 4.59
N TYR A 138 -14.69 -3.99 4.24
CA TYR A 138 -14.24 -5.04 5.15
C TYR A 138 -13.66 -4.47 6.46
N LEU A 139 -12.77 -3.48 6.39
CA LEU A 139 -12.21 -2.86 7.58
C LEU A 139 -13.27 -2.16 8.44
N ARG A 140 -14.31 -1.59 7.83
CA ARG A 140 -15.44 -1.00 8.58
C ARG A 140 -16.24 -2.05 9.31
N GLU A 141 -16.50 -3.20 8.68
CA GLU A 141 -17.21 -4.33 9.30
C GLU A 141 -16.43 -4.84 10.50
N VAL A 142 -15.12 -5.11 10.34
CA VAL A 142 -14.25 -5.56 11.44
C VAL A 142 -14.23 -4.56 12.60
N VAL A 143 -14.14 -3.26 12.31
CA VAL A 143 -14.20 -2.25 13.38
C VAL A 143 -15.58 -2.21 14.06
N SER A 144 -16.66 -2.42 13.30
CA SER A 144 -18.00 -2.53 13.89
C SER A 144 -18.10 -3.72 14.83
N GLU A 145 -17.61 -4.89 14.42
CA GLU A 145 -17.58 -6.09 15.25
C GLU A 145 -16.76 -5.88 16.54
N LEU A 146 -15.57 -5.27 16.42
CA LEU A 146 -14.74 -4.94 17.58
C LEU A 146 -15.41 -3.95 18.52
N ASN A 147 -16.15 -2.98 17.98
CA ASN A 147 -16.96 -2.06 18.78
C ASN A 147 -18.04 -2.81 19.55
N ASP A 148 -18.80 -3.67 18.89
CA ASP A 148 -19.88 -4.43 19.53
C ASP A 148 -19.35 -5.39 20.61
N LEU A 149 -18.14 -5.96 20.42
CA LEU A 149 -17.53 -6.90 21.38
C LEU A 149 -16.91 -6.22 22.62
N TYR A 150 -16.26 -5.07 22.45
CA TYR A 150 -15.38 -4.51 23.48
C TYR A 150 -15.76 -3.11 23.96
N PHE A 151 -16.67 -2.40 23.27
CA PHE A 151 -16.98 -1.01 23.57
C PHE A 151 -18.50 -0.81 23.73
N ARG A 152 -18.92 -0.05 24.74
CA ARG A 152 -20.34 0.29 24.94
C ARG A 152 -20.82 1.45 24.07
N GLU A 153 -19.91 2.18 23.44
CA GLU A 153 -20.18 3.33 22.55
C GLU A 153 -19.62 3.07 21.15
N ARG A 154 -20.42 3.38 20.11
CA ARG A 154 -20.04 3.17 18.71
C ARG A 154 -19.11 4.28 18.21
N TYR A 155 -17.91 3.93 17.76
CA TYR A 155 -17.06 4.86 17.00
C TYR A 155 -17.66 5.10 15.61
N ASN A 156 -18.46 6.17 15.49
CA ASN A 156 -19.31 6.42 14.31
C ASN A 156 -18.56 6.84 13.03
N LEU A 157 -17.24 7.12 13.08
CA LEU A 157 -16.55 7.69 11.91
C LEU A 157 -15.10 7.23 11.73
N VAL A 158 -14.92 6.04 11.14
CA VAL A 158 -13.60 5.61 10.66
C VAL A 158 -13.37 6.10 9.23
N ARG A 159 -12.49 7.09 9.07
CA ARG A 159 -12.07 7.60 7.75
C ARG A 159 -10.76 6.97 7.34
N PHE A 160 -10.82 5.99 6.45
CA PHE A 160 -9.63 5.45 5.79
C PHE A 160 -9.18 6.40 4.69
N LYS A 161 -7.96 6.92 4.82
CA LYS A 161 -7.38 7.79 3.79
C LYS A 161 -7.00 6.94 2.58
N ARG A 162 -7.40 7.35 1.38
CA ARG A 162 -6.94 6.75 0.12
C ARG A 162 -5.44 6.99 -0.01
N THR A 163 -4.62 6.02 0.38
CA THR A 163 -3.19 6.01 0.09
C THR A 163 -3.02 5.41 -1.30
N THR A 164 -2.53 6.21 -2.24
CA THR A 164 -2.02 5.73 -3.56
C THR A 164 -0.69 4.98 -3.43
N GLY A 165 -0.24 4.70 -2.20
CA GLY A 165 0.85 3.79 -1.92
C GLY A 165 0.31 2.38 -1.97
N ARG A 166 0.83 1.60 -2.92
CA ARG A 166 0.69 0.15 -3.13
C ARG A 166 -0.06 -0.57 -2.01
N PHE A 167 -1.18 -1.18 -2.38
CA PHE A 167 -1.95 -2.12 -1.57
C PHE A 167 -1.02 -3.12 -0.87
N GLY A 168 -1.05 -3.12 0.46
CA GLY A 168 -0.21 -3.99 1.27
C GLY A 168 1.21 -3.46 1.42
N SER A 169 1.49 -2.87 2.57
CA SER A 169 2.83 -2.54 3.05
C SER A 169 3.10 -3.24 4.36
#